data_AF-A0A7J7Q4G8-F1
#
_entry.id   AF-A0A7J7Q4G8-F1
#
_cell.length_a   1.000
_cell.length_b   1.000
_cell.length_c   1.000
_cell.angle_alpha   90.00
_cell.angle_beta   90.00
_cell.angle_gamma   90.00
#
_symmetry.space_group_name_H-M   'P 1'
#
loop_
_entity.id
_entity.type
_entity.pdbx_description
1 polymer ?
#
loop_
_entity_poly.entity_id
_entity_poly.type
_entity_poly.pdbx_seq_one_letter_code
_entity_poly.pdbx_strand_id
1 'polypeptide(L)'
;MNAGPQPVIGVSDVLEKPGKTVIELPCPRTRTTAAVHLDVITKNGLHFEDEFVLSFHMHFHKLLKWLIALPLLTMASVAIIVAQSYGFDAGKSPDRIV
;
A
#
# COMPACT_ATOMS: atom_id res chain seq x y z
N MET A 1 -12.68 19.83 2.46
CA MET A 1 -12.38 18.40 2.19
C MET A 1 -13.56 17.59 2.70
N ASN A 2 -14.29 16.89 1.82
CA ASN A 2 -15.37 16.01 2.25
C ASN A 2 -14.81 14.58 2.35
N ALA A 3 -14.80 14.00 3.54
CA ALA A 3 -14.26 12.65 3.81
C ALA A 3 -15.35 11.55 3.75
N GLY A 4 -16.47 11.85 3.08
CA GLY A 4 -17.55 10.89 2.86
C GLY A 4 -17.15 9.71 1.96
N PRO A 5 -18.09 8.81 1.64
CA PRO A 5 -17.84 7.61 0.83
C PRO A 5 -17.32 7.91 -0.59
N GLN A 6 -17.50 9.14 -1.07
CA GLN A 6 -16.90 9.68 -2.29
C GLN A 6 -16.12 10.95 -1.92
N PRO A 7 -14.82 10.84 -1.60
CA PRO A 7 -14.05 11.99 -1.19
C PRO A 7 -13.79 12.92 -2.39
N VAL A 8 -14.38 14.11 -2.35
CA VAL A 8 -14.09 15.16 -3.33
C VAL A 8 -12.93 16.00 -2.79
N ILE A 9 -11.80 15.90 -3.47
CA ILE A 9 -10.61 16.73 -3.25
C ILE A 9 -10.60 17.77 -4.36
N GLY A 10 -11.17 18.94 -4.09
CA GLY A 10 -11.05 20.10 -4.95
C GLY A 10 -9.88 20.95 -4.51
N VAL A 11 -8.92 21.18 -5.41
CA VAL A 11 -7.86 22.19 -5.25
C VAL A 11 -8.06 23.20 -6.37
N SER A 12 -8.36 24.45 -6.02
CA SER A 12 -8.40 25.57 -6.95
C SER A 12 -7.27 26.52 -6.60
N ASP A 13 -6.34 26.75 -7.52
CA ASP A 13 -5.21 27.65 -7.29
C ASP A 13 -4.89 28.47 -8.54
N VAL A 14 -4.28 29.64 -8.35
CA VAL A 14 -3.89 30.55 -9.43
C VAL A 14 -2.38 30.49 -9.61
N LEU A 15 -1.94 29.92 -10.73
CA LEU A 15 -0.52 29.81 -11.05
C LEU A 15 -0.03 31.10 -11.73
N GLU A 16 0.57 32.00 -10.94
CA GLU A 16 1.01 33.32 -11.46
C GLU A 16 2.32 33.29 -12.25
N LYS A 17 3.19 32.31 -11.97
CA LYS A 17 4.52 32.22 -12.57
C LYS A 17 4.52 31.28 -13.78
N PRO A 18 5.07 31.71 -14.92
CA PRO A 18 5.30 30.82 -16.05
C PRO A 18 6.37 29.78 -15.68
N GLY A 19 6.19 28.54 -16.14
CA GLY A 19 7.12 27.44 -15.90
C GLY A 19 6.42 26.16 -15.45
N LYS A 20 7.21 25.22 -14.92
CA LYS A 20 6.70 23.95 -14.39
C LYS A 20 6.23 24.15 -12.96
N THR A 21 4.95 23.96 -12.71
CA THR A 21 4.39 23.82 -11.36
C THR A 21 4.08 22.36 -11.08
N VAL A 22 4.33 21.93 -9.84
CA VAL A 22 3.96 20.60 -9.34
C VAL A 22 2.88 20.80 -8.28
N ILE A 23 1.74 20.13 -8.45
CA ILE A 23 0.64 20.14 -7.49
C ILE A 23 0.60 18.76 -6.82
N GLU A 24 0.61 18.73 -5.49
CA GLU A 24 0.50 17.50 -4.72
C GLU A 24 -0.97 17.19 -4.43
N LEU A 25 -1.43 16.04 -4.91
CA LEU A 25 -2.78 15.56 -4.65
C LEU A 25 -2.76 14.64 -3.42
N PRO A 26 -3.59 14.92 -2.39
CA PRO A 26 -3.64 14.06 -1.21
C PRO A 26 -4.18 12.68 -1.58
N CYS A 27 -3.39 11.64 -1.28
CA CYS A 27 -3.80 10.27 -1.56
C CYS A 27 -4.90 9.83 -0.57
N PRO A 28 -6.01 9.24 -1.05
CA PRO A 28 -7.04 8.71 -0.17
C PRO A 28 -6.51 7.55 0.69
N ARG A 29 -6.97 7.49 1.93
CA ARG A 29 -6.57 6.43 2.89
C ARG A 29 -7.21 5.08 2.57
N THR A 30 -8.34 5.07 1.86
CA THR A 30 -9.07 3.87 1.46
C THR A 30 -8.71 3.44 0.05
N ARG A 31 -8.75 2.13 -0.22
CA ARG A 31 -8.59 1.60 -1.60
C ARG A 31 -9.71 2.16 -2.47
N THR A 32 -9.36 3.12 -3.31
CA THR A 32 -10.32 3.86 -4.12
C THR A 32 -9.70 4.09 -5.49
N THR A 33 -10.52 3.93 -6.52
CA THR A 33 -10.24 4.44 -7.85
C THR A 33 -10.92 5.80 -7.95
N ALA A 34 -10.16 6.83 -8.29
CA ALA A 34 -10.65 8.18 -8.42
C ALA A 34 -10.27 8.75 -9.79
N ALA A 35 -11.14 9.56 -10.37
CA ALA A 35 -10.81 10.39 -11.51
C ALA A 35 -10.31 11.75 -11.01
N VAL A 36 -9.24 12.24 -11.62
CA VAL A 36 -8.74 13.60 -11.42
C VAL A 36 -9.17 14.39 -12.64
N HIS A 37 -9.94 15.45 -12.37
CA HIS A 37 -10.38 16.41 -13.37
C HIS A 37 -9.54 17.68 -13.23
N LEU A 38 -8.92 18.10 -14.33
CA LEU A 38 -8.11 19.31 -14.41
C LEU A 38 -8.83 20.32 -15.28
N ASP A 39 -9.15 21.47 -14.70
CA ASP A 39 -9.74 22.60 -15.40
C ASP A 39 -8.77 23.79 -15.29
N VAL A 40 -8.31 24.30 -16.43
CA VAL A 40 -7.35 25.40 -16.51
C VAL A 40 -7.88 26.49 -17.43
N ILE A 41 -7.98 27.69 -16.88
CA ILE A 41 -8.29 28.92 -17.63
C ILE A 41 -7.01 29.75 -17.71
N THR A 42 -6.53 29.96 -18.94
CA THR A 42 -5.37 30.84 -19.17
C THR A 42 -5.77 32.31 -19.05
N LYS A 43 -4.78 33.19 -18.85
CA LYS A 43 -4.99 34.65 -18.87
C LYS A 43 -5.61 35.17 -20.19
N ASN A 44 -5.42 34.44 -21.29
CA ASN A 44 -5.97 34.77 -22.59
C ASN A 44 -7.39 34.23 -22.82
N GLY A 45 -7.99 33.60 -21.80
CA GLY A 45 -9.33 33.03 -21.87
C GLY A 45 -9.41 31.66 -22.58
N LEU A 46 -8.28 31.06 -22.96
CA LEU A 46 -8.27 29.67 -23.43
C LEU A 46 -8.57 28.74 -22.25
N HIS A 47 -9.54 27.85 -22.47
CA HIS A 47 -9.98 26.82 -21.54
C HIS A 47 -9.39 25.48 -21.94
N PHE A 48 -8.78 24.79 -20.99
CA PHE A 48 -8.21 23.46 -21.17
C PHE A 48 -8.77 22.54 -20.10
N GLU A 49 -9.20 21.36 -20.53
CA GLU A 49 -9.80 20.34 -19.69
C GLU A 49 -9.09 19.01 -19.93
N ASP A 50 -8.77 18.28 -18.86
CA ASP A 50 -8.22 16.92 -18.93
C ASP A 50 -8.76 16.05 -17.78
N GLU A 51 -8.93 14.75 -18.04
CA GLU A 51 -9.41 13.78 -17.05
C GLU A 51 -8.57 12.51 -17.10
N PHE A 52 -8.02 12.10 -15.95
CA PHE A 52 -7.29 10.85 -15.84
C PHE A 52 -7.62 10.08 -14.57
N VAL A 53 -7.56 8.75 -14.65
CA VAL A 53 -7.98 7.85 -13.58
C VAL A 53 -6.77 7.34 -12.79
N LEU A 54 -6.82 7.45 -11.46
CA LEU A 54 -5.82 6.93 -10.53
C LEU A 54 -6.44 5.86 -9.63
N SER A 55 -5.71 4.75 -9.44
CA SER A 55 -6.13 3.66 -8.55
C SER A 55 -5.16 3.48 -7.39
N PHE A 56 -5.59 3.79 -6.17
CA PHE A 56 -4.74 3.74 -4.98
C PHE A 56 -4.85 2.39 -4.27
N HIS A 57 -3.78 1.59 -4.32
CA HIS A 57 -3.72 0.26 -3.70
C HIS A 57 -2.96 0.28 -2.35
N MET A 58 -3.54 0.94 -1.33
CA MET A 58 -2.88 1.23 -0.05
C MET A 58 -2.71 0.03 0.92
N HIS A 59 -3.20 -1.17 0.62
CA HIS A 59 -3.25 -2.29 1.58
C HIS A 59 -2.58 -3.61 1.12
N PHE A 60 -1.66 -3.55 0.16
CA PHE A 60 -0.97 -4.75 -0.31
C PHE A 60 -0.11 -5.44 0.78
N HIS A 61 0.37 -4.68 1.77
CA HIS A 61 1.26 -5.18 2.82
C HIS A 61 0.62 -6.23 3.75
N LYS A 62 -0.70 -6.18 3.98
CA LYS A 62 -1.39 -7.15 4.86
C LYS A 62 -1.43 -8.54 4.24
N LEU A 63 -1.68 -8.63 2.93
CA LEU A 63 -1.63 -9.89 2.19
C LEU A 63 -0.20 -10.40 2.08
N LEU A 64 0.75 -9.50 1.82
CA LEU A 64 2.17 -9.87 1.71
C LEU A 64 2.71 -10.49 3.01
N LYS A 65 2.31 -9.98 4.18
CA LYS A 65 2.69 -10.55 5.48
C LYS A 65 2.31 -12.03 5.57
N TRP A 66 1.07 -12.37 5.23
CA TRP A 66 0.58 -13.74 5.31
C TRP A 66 1.12 -14.62 4.20
N LEU A 67 1.32 -14.06 3.00
CA LEU A 67 1.93 -14.76 1.87
C LEU A 67 3.36 -15.24 2.19
N ILE A 68 4.13 -14.47 2.95
CA ILE A 68 5.49 -14.83 3.38
C ILE A 68 5.47 -15.71 4.62
N ALA A 69 4.62 -15.41 5.60
CA ALA A 69 4.59 -16.14 6.86
C ALA A 69 4.11 -17.60 6.71
N LEU A 70 3.15 -17.86 5.82
CA LEU A 70 2.60 -19.21 5.63
C LEU A 70 3.65 -20.22 5.14
N PRO A 71 4.40 -19.98 4.03
CA PRO A 71 5.46 -20.90 3.59
C PRO A 71 6.51 -21.15 4.68
N LEU A 72 6.94 -20.11 5.38
CA LEU A 72 7.91 -20.23 6.48
C LEU A 72 7.39 -21.11 7.62
N LEU A 73 6.14 -20.91 8.05
CA LEU A 73 5.52 -21.74 9.08
C LEU A 73 5.34 -23.19 8.61
N THR A 74 4.93 -23.40 7.35
CA THR A 74 4.80 -24.75 6.81
C THR A 74 6.14 -25.48 6.78
N MET A 75 7.21 -24.84 6.28
CA MET A 75 8.54 -25.46 6.27
C MET A 75 9.08 -25.70 7.67
N ALA A 76 8.85 -24.78 8.62
CA ALA A 76 9.22 -24.97 10.01
C ALA A 76 8.49 -26.17 10.63
N SER A 77 7.18 -26.31 10.38
CA SER A 77 6.39 -27.45 10.88
C SER A 77 6.87 -28.79 10.29
N VAL A 78 7.17 -28.81 8.99
CA VAL A 78 7.72 -29.99 8.32
C VAL A 78 9.10 -30.34 8.90
N ALA A 79 9.97 -29.35 9.09
CA ALA A 79 11.29 -29.57 9.68
C ALA A 79 11.21 -30.15 11.10
N ILE A 80 10.26 -29.69 11.92
CA ILE A 80 10.04 -30.24 13.27
C ILE A 80 9.60 -31.70 13.21
N ILE A 81 8.61 -32.03 12.35
CA ILE A 81 8.12 -33.41 12.19
C ILE A 81 9.25 -34.32 11.72
N VAL A 82 10.05 -33.86 10.76
CA VAL A 82 11.21 -34.60 10.25
C VAL A 82 12.26 -34.78 11.35
N ALA A 83 12.61 -33.73 12.09
CA ALA A 83 13.58 -33.81 13.18
C ALA A 83 13.14 -34.79 14.29
N GLN A 84 11.86 -34.78 14.66
CA GLN A 84 11.28 -35.74 15.60
C GLN A 84 11.36 -37.17 15.09
N SER A 85 11.14 -37.40 13.78
CA SER A 85 11.24 -38.73 13.17
C SER A 85 12.65 -39.31 13.19
N TYR A 86 13.68 -38.45 13.18
CA TYR A 86 15.09 -38.84 13.28
C TYR A 86 15.62 -38.89 14.73
N GLY A 87 14.75 -38.76 15.74
CA GLY A 87 15.13 -38.86 17.15
C GLY A 87 15.84 -37.62 17.72
N PHE A 88 15.73 -36.46 17.05
CA PHE A 88 16.19 -35.19 17.61
C PHE A 88 15.17 -34.71 18.66
N ASP A 89 15.49 -34.95 19.93
CA ASP A 89 14.69 -34.51 21.07
C ASP A 89 15.22 -33.17 21.60
N ALA A 90 14.63 -32.06 21.13
CA ALA A 90 15.01 -30.71 21.53
C ALA A 90 14.75 -30.41 23.03
N GLY A 91 14.13 -31.34 23.77
CA GLY A 91 13.76 -31.20 25.18
C GLY A 91 14.57 -32.02 26.18
N LYS A 92 15.48 -32.91 25.76
CA LYS A 92 16.23 -33.75 26.70
C LYS A 92 17.41 -32.97 27.30
N SER A 93 17.22 -32.45 28.51
CA SER A 93 18.30 -31.95 29.37
C SER A 93 19.36 -33.05 29.51
N PRO A 94 20.66 -32.76 29.31
CA PRO A 94 21.69 -33.78 29.42
C PRO A 94 21.68 -34.34 30.84
N ASP A 95 21.32 -35.62 30.98
CA ASP A 95 21.27 -36.32 32.25
C ASP A 95 22.60 -36.10 32.99
N ARG A 96 22.50 -35.50 34.17
CA ARG A 96 23.63 -35.19 35.05
C ARG A 96 24.17 -36.52 35.58
N ILE A 97 25.29 -36.97 35.01
CA ILE A 97 26.04 -38.14 35.44
C ILE A 97 26.54 -37.88 36.87
N VAL A 98 26.11 -38.71 37.83
CA VAL A 98 26.68 -38.84 39.17
C VAL A 98 27.52 -40.11 39.18
#